data_AF-A0A5P2AP21-F1
#
_entry.id   AF-A0A5P2AP21-F1
#
_cell.length_a   1.000
_cell.length_b   1.000
_cell.length_c   1.000
_cell.angle_alpha   90.00
_cell.angle_beta   90.00
_cell.angle_gamma   90.00
#
_symmetry.space_group_name_H-M   'P 1'
#
loop_
_entity.id
_entity.type
_entity.pdbx_description
1 polymer ?
#
loop_
_entity_poly.entity_id
_entity_poly.type
_entity_poly.pdbx_seq_one_letter_code
_entity_poly.pdbx_strand_id
1 'polypeptide(L)'
;MRPHRVQLVAALGLLCALLLTGCGSGEGGLKSAGPTPTAVGPVRLWPDLPPATDPPIDYGESDTQRVPGVKVPDNDVHTVAPAAVVLAEVRAHPDTYSGADGLYEQTARAIEACGTKPAGCPVLRPYYHDLTGNGRDELIVGIRMPDQQVGVRVYLAENGGLTRIMSTVDQVISVELAGRDLIMRVSSAGIPGYEYRTAWSWDEQQHSMLPTRDEIIRVKPPGTGAASPVPPAPRLVSPTPTPASTSGAVPPGPVPVPSPAPLSLEPGP
;
A
#
# COMPACT_ATOMS: atom_id res chain seq x y z
N MET A 1 75.68 -10.88 -6.28
CA MET A 1 74.41 -11.54 -5.88
C MET A 1 73.41 -10.43 -5.57
N ARG A 2 72.32 -10.35 -6.33
CA ARG A 2 71.54 -9.11 -6.55
C ARG A 2 70.61 -8.76 -5.36
N PRO A 3 70.63 -7.52 -4.86
CA PRO A 3 69.86 -7.06 -3.68
C PRO A 3 68.36 -6.85 -3.95
N HIS A 4 67.90 -7.04 -5.20
CA HIS A 4 66.53 -6.73 -5.61
C HIS A 4 65.46 -7.70 -5.07
N ARG A 5 65.82 -8.92 -4.68
CA ARG A 5 64.85 -9.86 -4.07
C ARG A 5 64.49 -9.50 -2.63
N VAL A 6 65.41 -8.87 -1.89
CA VAL A 6 65.16 -8.45 -0.50
C VAL A 6 64.30 -7.18 -0.47
N GLN A 7 64.46 -6.30 -1.46
CA GLN A 7 63.68 -5.05 -1.56
C GLN A 7 62.21 -5.28 -1.95
N LEU A 8 61.92 -6.28 -2.80
CA LEU A 8 60.53 -6.60 -3.16
C LEU A 8 59.72 -7.22 -2.01
N VAL A 9 60.35 -8.06 -1.18
CA VAL A 9 59.68 -8.68 -0.02
C VAL A 9 59.41 -7.66 1.07
N ALA A 10 60.34 -6.72 1.29
CA ALA A 10 60.14 -5.61 2.22
C ALA A 10 59.02 -4.65 1.78
N ALA A 11 58.94 -4.34 0.48
CA ALA A 11 57.90 -3.47 -0.05
C ALA A 11 56.49 -4.10 0.01
N LEU A 12 56.37 -5.40 -0.23
CA LEU A 12 55.09 -6.11 -0.15
C LEU A 12 54.62 -6.31 1.31
N GLY A 13 55.55 -6.55 2.24
CA GLY A 13 55.25 -6.62 3.67
C GLY A 13 54.76 -5.29 4.25
N LEU A 14 55.34 -4.17 3.81
CA LEU A 14 54.90 -2.83 4.24
C LEU A 14 53.51 -2.47 3.69
N LEU A 15 53.19 -2.90 2.46
CA LEU A 15 51.89 -2.67 1.85
C LEU A 15 50.76 -3.47 2.53
N CYS A 16 51.03 -4.72 2.94
CA CYS A 16 50.07 -5.53 3.71
C CYS A 16 49.87 -5.00 5.15
N ALA A 17 50.90 -4.42 5.77
CA ALA A 17 50.78 -3.82 7.10
C ALA A 17 49.92 -2.53 7.10
N LEU A 18 49.93 -1.76 6.01
CA LEU A 18 49.09 -0.56 5.86
C LEU A 18 47.60 -0.89 5.71
N LEU A 19 47.25 -2.03 5.09
CA LEU A 19 45.86 -2.47 4.91
C LEU A 19 45.19 -3.02 6.19
N LEU A 20 45.96 -3.30 7.24
CA LEU A 20 45.46 -3.78 8.53
C LEU A 20 45.10 -2.66 9.51
N THR A 21 45.31 -1.39 9.15
CA THR A 21 44.97 -0.23 10.00
C THR A 21 43.56 0.32 9.77
N GLY A 22 42.76 -0.34 8.94
CA GLY A 22 41.41 0.10 8.54
C GLY A 22 40.24 -0.37 9.41
N CYS A 23 40.48 -1.12 10.50
CA CYS A 23 39.43 -1.56 11.41
C CYS A 23 39.79 -1.22 12.86
N GLY A 24 39.28 -0.08 13.35
CA GLY A 24 38.92 0.02 14.77
C GLY A 24 39.67 1.01 15.66
N SER A 25 40.27 2.10 15.15
CA SER A 25 40.88 3.12 16.02
C SER A 25 40.80 4.54 15.44
N GLY A 26 39.59 5.05 15.18
CA GLY A 26 39.40 6.41 14.66
C GLY A 26 38.01 6.95 14.97
N GLU A 27 37.92 7.74 16.04
CA GLU A 27 36.94 8.82 16.30
C GLU A 27 35.53 8.66 15.70
N GLY A 28 34.78 7.71 16.26
CA GLY A 28 33.34 7.58 16.06
C GLY A 28 32.66 6.96 17.29
N GLY A 29 33.21 7.23 18.49
CA GLY A 29 32.71 6.65 19.73
C GLY A 29 31.21 6.95 19.90
N LEU A 30 30.42 5.92 20.24
CA LEU A 30 29.01 6.08 20.54
C LEU A 30 28.86 7.13 21.63
N LYS A 31 28.40 8.32 21.24
CA LYS A 31 28.11 9.38 22.18
C LYS A 31 26.78 9.03 22.84
N SER A 32 26.79 8.93 24.17
CA SER A 32 25.55 8.76 24.93
C SER A 32 24.57 9.89 24.53
N ALA A 33 23.34 9.51 24.19
CA ALA A 33 22.25 10.46 23.95
C ALA A 33 21.73 11.10 25.26
N GLY A 34 22.42 10.85 26.39
CA GLY A 34 21.96 11.16 27.73
C GLY A 34 21.15 10.00 28.33
N PRO A 35 20.70 10.15 29.59
CA PRO A 35 19.81 9.19 30.23
C PRO A 35 18.52 9.06 29.42
N THR A 36 18.12 7.84 29.08
CA THR A 36 16.77 7.57 28.56
C THR A 36 15.78 7.92 29.67
N PRO A 37 14.78 8.79 29.42
CA PRO A 37 13.72 9.05 30.39
C PRO A 37 13.06 7.74 30.82
N THR A 38 12.77 7.60 32.12
CA THR A 38 12.00 6.45 32.62
C THR A 38 10.61 6.47 31.96
N ALA A 39 10.16 5.33 31.45
CA ALA A 39 8.83 5.21 30.88
C ALA A 39 7.77 5.57 31.94
N VAL A 40 6.96 6.58 31.65
CA VAL A 40 5.83 6.96 32.50
C VAL A 40 4.61 6.21 31.99
N GLY A 41 4.10 5.29 32.79
CA GLY A 41 2.86 4.56 32.49
C GLY A 41 1.61 5.42 32.72
N PRO A 42 0.46 5.02 32.16
CA PRO A 42 -0.80 5.71 32.42
C PRO A 42 -1.17 5.62 33.91
N VAL A 43 -1.62 6.74 34.49
CA VAL A 43 -2.22 6.78 35.83
C VAL A 43 -3.72 6.62 35.69
N ARG A 44 -4.32 5.68 36.44
CA ARG A 44 -5.76 5.49 36.45
C ARG A 44 -6.41 6.56 37.34
N LEU A 45 -7.17 7.48 36.73
CA LEU A 45 -7.85 8.56 37.46
C LEU A 45 -9.12 8.10 38.16
N TRP A 46 -9.86 7.14 37.58
CA TRP A 46 -11.13 6.61 38.10
C TRP A 46 -11.11 5.09 38.18
N PRO A 47 -10.52 4.50 39.26
CA PRO A 47 -10.37 3.05 39.38
C PRO A 47 -11.69 2.30 39.52
N ASP A 48 -12.72 2.95 40.05
CA ASP A 48 -14.04 2.35 40.30
C ASP A 48 -15.02 2.60 39.15
N LEU A 49 -14.58 3.19 38.03
CA LEU A 49 -15.42 3.36 36.84
C LEU A 49 -15.78 1.97 36.29
N PRO A 50 -17.07 1.58 36.28
CA PRO A 50 -17.47 0.29 35.74
C PRO A 50 -17.14 0.23 34.23
N PRO A 51 -16.84 -0.96 33.69
CA PRO A 51 -16.63 -1.14 32.26
C PRO A 51 -17.82 -0.62 31.45
N ALA A 52 -17.55 -0.04 30.28
CA ALA A 52 -18.58 0.20 29.30
C ALA A 52 -19.22 -1.15 28.93
N THR A 53 -20.55 -1.24 29.06
CA THR A 53 -21.31 -2.47 28.81
C THR A 53 -22.09 -2.40 27.50
N ASP A 54 -22.31 -1.19 26.99
CA ASP A 54 -22.93 -0.95 25.69
C ASP A 54 -21.91 -0.28 24.75
N PRO A 55 -21.82 -0.74 23.49
CA PRO A 55 -21.02 -0.04 22.50
C PRO A 55 -21.60 1.36 22.24
N PRO A 56 -20.76 2.38 22.03
CA PRO A 56 -21.23 3.70 21.61
C PRO A 56 -21.97 3.57 20.26
N ILE A 57 -22.92 4.47 20.00
CA ILE A 57 -23.56 4.56 18.68
C ILE A 57 -22.48 4.84 17.63
N ASP A 58 -22.37 3.93 16.66
CA ASP A 58 -21.63 3.98 15.40
C ASP A 58 -20.46 4.98 15.40
N TYR A 59 -19.34 4.58 15.99
CA TYR A 59 -18.09 5.31 15.86
C TYR A 59 -17.35 4.85 14.61
N GLY A 60 -17.84 5.28 13.45
CA GLY A 60 -17.14 5.13 12.18
C GLY A 60 -16.99 3.68 11.72
N GLU A 61 -18.02 2.85 11.93
CA GLU A 61 -18.09 1.59 11.20
C GLU A 61 -18.12 1.94 9.71
N SER A 62 -17.16 1.42 8.95
CA SER A 62 -17.22 1.53 7.50
C SER A 62 -18.29 0.55 7.03
N ASP A 63 -19.46 1.07 6.66
CA ASP A 63 -20.54 0.26 6.11
C ASP A 63 -20.05 -0.49 4.86
N THR A 64 -20.00 -1.81 4.99
CA THR A 64 -19.73 -2.68 3.85
C THR A 64 -21.01 -2.85 3.05
N GLN A 65 -20.89 -2.80 1.72
CA GLN A 65 -22.05 -2.97 0.88
C GLN A 65 -21.74 -3.69 -0.41
N ARG A 66 -22.57 -4.69 -0.73
CA ARG A 66 -22.54 -5.33 -2.04
C ARG A 66 -22.95 -4.34 -3.14
N VAL A 67 -22.11 -4.18 -4.16
CA VAL A 67 -22.43 -3.38 -5.34
C VAL A 67 -23.44 -4.13 -6.20
N PRO A 68 -24.67 -3.61 -6.39
CA PRO A 68 -25.69 -4.33 -7.14
C PRO A 68 -25.35 -4.46 -8.63
N GLY A 69 -25.64 -5.63 -9.22
CA GLY A 69 -25.59 -5.83 -10.66
C GLY A 69 -24.19 -5.91 -11.30
N VAL A 70 -23.12 -5.77 -10.53
CA VAL A 70 -21.74 -5.94 -11.04
C VAL A 70 -21.29 -7.39 -10.85
N LYS A 71 -20.99 -8.06 -11.97
CA LYS A 71 -20.38 -9.39 -11.97
C LYS A 71 -18.87 -9.27 -12.10
N VAL A 72 -18.16 -10.06 -11.32
CA VAL A 72 -16.70 -10.16 -11.36
C VAL A 72 -16.32 -11.62 -11.53
N PRO A 73 -16.18 -12.10 -12.79
CA PRO A 73 -15.69 -13.44 -13.07
C PRO A 73 -14.34 -13.67 -12.39
N ASP A 74 -14.14 -14.89 -11.88
CA ASP A 74 -12.90 -15.33 -11.22
C ASP A 74 -12.45 -14.46 -10.02
N ASN A 75 -13.34 -13.58 -9.52
CA ASN A 75 -13.05 -12.55 -8.53
C ASN A 75 -11.87 -11.63 -8.93
N ASP A 76 -11.71 -11.38 -10.23
CA ASP A 76 -10.69 -10.47 -10.75
C ASP A 76 -11.24 -9.05 -10.97
N VAL A 77 -10.88 -8.14 -10.06
CA VAL A 77 -11.24 -6.72 -10.12
C VAL A 77 -10.71 -6.00 -11.37
N HIS A 78 -9.70 -6.52 -12.07
CA HIS A 78 -9.18 -5.92 -13.30
C HIS A 78 -10.15 -6.09 -14.48
N THR A 79 -11.15 -6.97 -14.35
CA THR A 79 -12.16 -7.22 -15.39
C THR A 79 -13.30 -6.20 -15.40
N VAL A 80 -13.44 -5.38 -14.35
CA VAL A 80 -14.51 -4.39 -14.25
C VAL A 80 -14.06 -2.99 -14.65
N ALA A 81 -14.99 -2.22 -15.22
CA ALA A 81 -14.76 -0.79 -15.46
C ALA A 81 -15.05 0.00 -14.17
N PRO A 82 -14.08 0.74 -13.58
CA PRO A 82 -14.28 1.45 -12.31
C PRO A 82 -15.46 2.42 -12.33
N ALA A 83 -15.63 3.15 -13.44
CA ALA A 83 -16.76 4.07 -13.60
C ALA A 83 -18.12 3.34 -13.63
N ALA A 84 -18.17 2.10 -14.13
CA ALA A 84 -19.38 1.29 -14.11
C ALA A 84 -19.71 0.78 -12.70
N VAL A 85 -18.69 0.46 -11.90
CA VAL A 85 -18.85 0.10 -10.47
C VAL A 85 -19.47 1.26 -9.70
N VAL A 86 -18.87 2.45 -9.80
CA VAL A 86 -19.37 3.66 -9.12
C VAL A 86 -20.78 4.01 -9.60
N LEU A 87 -21.05 3.90 -10.91
CA LEU A 87 -22.37 4.14 -11.47
C LEU A 87 -23.43 3.16 -10.94
N ALA A 88 -23.07 1.89 -10.73
CA ALA A 88 -23.98 0.90 -10.18
C ALA A 88 -24.41 1.27 -8.74
N GLU A 89 -23.49 1.78 -7.93
CA GLU A 89 -23.82 2.30 -6.59
C GLU A 89 -24.69 3.55 -6.64
N VAL A 90 -24.37 4.52 -7.50
CA VAL A 90 -25.20 5.73 -7.69
C VAL A 90 -26.64 5.36 -8.01
N ARG A 91 -26.84 4.38 -8.89
CA ARG A 91 -28.18 3.91 -9.29
C ARG A 91 -28.90 3.13 -8.19
N ALA A 92 -28.15 2.47 -7.31
CA ALA A 92 -28.72 1.76 -6.17
C ALA A 92 -29.23 2.73 -5.09
N HIS A 93 -28.63 3.92 -5.01
CA HIS A 93 -28.87 4.92 -3.96
C HIS A 93 -29.14 6.32 -4.52
N PRO A 94 -30.19 6.50 -5.34
CA PRO A 94 -30.43 7.78 -6.02
C PRO A 94 -30.73 8.95 -5.06
N ASP A 95 -31.22 8.65 -3.85
CA ASP A 95 -31.67 9.64 -2.87
C ASP A 95 -30.64 9.92 -1.74
N THR A 96 -29.46 9.29 -1.79
CA THR A 96 -28.44 9.44 -0.74
C THR A 96 -27.49 10.61 -1.05
N TYR A 97 -27.61 11.68 -0.26
CA TYR A 97 -26.87 12.94 -0.49
C TYR A 97 -25.68 13.15 0.48
N SER A 98 -25.62 12.44 1.60
CA SER A 98 -24.57 12.56 2.63
C SER A 98 -24.13 11.20 3.16
N GLY A 99 -22.97 11.14 3.84
CA GLY A 99 -22.40 9.90 4.38
C GLY A 99 -21.53 9.15 3.37
N ALA A 100 -21.15 7.92 3.71
CA ALA A 100 -20.30 7.04 2.90
C ALA A 100 -20.81 6.82 1.46
N ASP A 101 -22.13 6.81 1.27
CA ASP A 101 -22.81 6.67 -0.02
C ASP A 101 -23.15 8.01 -0.70
N GLY A 102 -23.10 9.10 0.06
CA GLY A 102 -23.57 10.41 -0.37
C GLY A 102 -22.75 10.97 -1.52
N LEU A 103 -23.42 11.26 -2.63
CA LEU A 103 -22.84 12.01 -3.73
C LEU A 103 -23.69 13.24 -4.01
N TYR A 104 -23.03 14.39 -4.22
CA TYR A 104 -23.70 15.57 -4.73
C TYR A 104 -24.40 15.21 -6.04
N GLU A 105 -25.62 15.71 -6.23
CA GLU A 105 -26.46 15.42 -7.41
C GLU A 105 -25.72 15.73 -8.72
N GLN A 106 -24.91 16.79 -8.74
CA GLN A 106 -24.07 17.13 -9.88
C GLN A 106 -22.98 16.07 -10.17
N THR A 107 -22.40 15.49 -9.13
CA THR A 107 -21.39 14.42 -9.24
C THR A 107 -22.05 13.14 -9.73
N ALA A 108 -23.22 12.77 -9.20
CA ALA A 108 -24.01 11.62 -9.65
C ALA A 108 -24.32 11.71 -11.16
N ARG A 109 -24.84 12.85 -11.63
CA ARG A 109 -25.08 13.10 -13.07
C ARG A 109 -23.81 13.01 -13.92
N ALA A 110 -22.69 13.51 -13.42
CA ALA A 110 -21.42 13.43 -14.13
C ALA A 110 -20.93 11.98 -14.25
N ILE A 111 -21.16 11.15 -13.22
CA ILE A 111 -20.87 9.70 -13.24
C ILE A 111 -21.75 8.98 -14.27
N GLU A 112 -23.05 9.28 -14.32
CA GLU A 112 -23.96 8.73 -15.33
C GLU A 112 -23.51 9.03 -16.77
N ALA A 113 -22.90 10.20 -16.98
CA ALA A 113 -22.41 10.62 -18.28
C ALA A 113 -21.05 10.01 -18.67
N CYS A 114 -20.33 9.31 -17.77
CA CYS A 114 -18.96 8.83 -18.02
C CYS A 114 -18.81 8.01 -19.32
N GLY A 115 -19.80 7.18 -19.66
CA GLY A 115 -19.77 6.37 -20.88
C GLY A 115 -19.90 7.15 -22.20
N THR A 116 -20.47 8.35 -22.16
CA THR A 116 -20.66 9.21 -23.35
C THR A 116 -19.76 10.44 -23.34
N LYS A 117 -19.28 10.86 -22.17
CA LYS A 117 -18.41 12.02 -21.96
C LYS A 117 -17.19 11.66 -21.09
N PRO A 118 -16.23 10.85 -21.58
CA PRO A 118 -15.11 10.36 -20.76
C PRO A 118 -14.27 11.48 -20.14
N ALA A 119 -14.08 12.59 -20.86
CA ALA A 119 -13.29 13.73 -20.37
C ALA A 119 -13.91 14.46 -19.16
N GLY A 120 -15.22 14.32 -18.95
CA GLY A 120 -15.95 14.91 -17.81
C GLY A 120 -16.21 13.93 -16.67
N CYS A 121 -15.72 12.69 -16.77
CA CYS A 121 -15.96 11.67 -15.76
C CYS A 121 -15.19 12.02 -14.47
N PRO A 122 -15.85 12.15 -13.31
CA PRO A 122 -15.19 12.51 -12.06
C PRO A 122 -14.43 11.32 -11.42
N VAL A 123 -14.63 10.11 -11.93
CA VAL A 123 -13.94 8.91 -11.47
C VAL A 123 -12.48 8.96 -11.89
N LEU A 124 -11.59 8.94 -10.90
CA LEU A 124 -10.14 8.97 -11.08
C LEU A 124 -9.62 7.64 -11.60
N ARG A 125 -8.36 7.65 -12.06
CA ARG A 125 -7.64 6.43 -12.42
C ARG A 125 -7.67 5.45 -11.24
N PRO A 126 -8.05 4.18 -11.44
CA PRO A 126 -8.06 3.18 -10.38
C PRO A 126 -6.64 2.76 -9.99
N TYR A 127 -6.52 2.23 -8.78
CA TYR A 127 -5.35 1.48 -8.33
C TYR A 127 -5.80 0.10 -7.86
N TYR A 128 -4.91 -0.87 -7.97
CA TYR A 128 -5.15 -2.26 -7.64
C TYR A 128 -4.04 -2.75 -6.72
N HIS A 129 -4.40 -3.34 -5.59
CA HIS A 129 -3.45 -3.80 -4.59
C HIS A 129 -4.10 -4.81 -3.65
N ASP A 130 -3.37 -5.86 -3.27
CA ASP A 130 -3.79 -6.83 -2.24
C ASP A 130 -3.70 -6.19 -0.84
N LEU A 131 -4.82 -5.64 -0.38
CA LEU A 131 -5.03 -5.02 0.93
C LEU A 131 -5.49 -6.07 1.96
N THR A 132 -6.26 -7.07 1.53
CA THR A 132 -6.77 -8.12 2.43
C THR A 132 -5.71 -9.16 2.78
N GLY A 133 -4.71 -9.35 1.92
CA GLY A 133 -3.70 -10.40 2.03
C GLY A 133 -4.17 -11.76 1.49
N ASN A 134 -5.23 -11.77 0.69
CA ASN A 134 -5.80 -13.00 0.12
C ASN A 134 -5.11 -13.42 -1.20
N GLY A 135 -4.11 -12.66 -1.67
CA GLY A 135 -3.38 -12.90 -2.90
C GLY A 135 -4.07 -12.37 -4.16
N ARG A 136 -5.17 -11.63 -4.03
CA ARG A 136 -5.86 -10.93 -5.13
C ARG A 136 -5.92 -9.45 -4.80
N ASP A 137 -5.92 -8.63 -5.85
CA ASP A 137 -6.02 -7.19 -5.68
C ASP A 137 -7.45 -6.77 -5.32
N GLU A 138 -7.56 -5.78 -4.46
CA GLU A 138 -8.75 -4.95 -4.31
C GLU A 138 -8.71 -3.75 -5.26
N LEU A 139 -9.89 -3.25 -5.66
CA LEU A 139 -10.03 -2.06 -6.51
C LEU A 139 -10.16 -0.80 -5.65
N ILE A 140 -9.23 0.14 -5.82
CA ILE A 140 -9.23 1.45 -5.17
C ILE A 140 -9.66 2.52 -6.18
N VAL A 141 -10.68 3.29 -5.84
CA VAL A 141 -11.25 4.33 -6.71
C VAL A 141 -11.36 5.66 -5.97
N GLY A 142 -10.89 6.74 -6.61
CA GLY A 142 -11.19 8.10 -6.19
C GLY A 142 -12.29 8.72 -7.04
N ILE A 143 -13.13 9.58 -6.46
CA ILE A 143 -14.21 10.29 -7.13
C ILE A 143 -14.08 11.78 -6.81
N ARG A 144 -13.81 12.62 -7.81
CA ARG A 144 -13.77 14.07 -7.62
C ARG A 144 -15.16 14.62 -7.32
N MET A 145 -15.25 15.46 -6.30
CA MET A 145 -16.47 16.13 -5.87
C MET A 145 -16.24 17.65 -5.78
N PRO A 146 -17.31 18.47 -5.67
CA PRO A 146 -17.17 19.88 -5.32
C PRO A 146 -16.39 20.13 -4.01
N ASP A 147 -16.00 21.38 -3.78
CA ASP A 147 -15.28 21.84 -2.58
C ASP A 147 -13.96 21.12 -2.30
N GLN A 148 -13.28 20.72 -3.38
CA GLN A 148 -12.02 19.97 -3.36
C GLN A 148 -12.10 18.63 -2.61
N GLN A 149 -13.31 18.08 -2.48
CA GLN A 149 -13.50 16.78 -1.86
C GLN A 149 -13.19 15.65 -2.86
N VAL A 150 -12.71 14.53 -2.32
CA VAL A 150 -12.52 13.28 -3.03
C VAL A 150 -13.16 12.17 -2.23
N GLY A 151 -14.09 11.44 -2.85
CA GLY A 151 -14.59 10.18 -2.32
C GLY A 151 -13.60 9.07 -2.62
N VAL A 152 -13.10 8.38 -1.60
CA VAL A 152 -12.20 7.23 -1.75
C VAL A 152 -13.00 5.98 -1.41
N ARG A 153 -13.05 5.03 -2.35
CA ARG A 153 -13.74 3.75 -2.21
C ARG A 153 -12.79 2.60 -2.47
N VAL A 154 -12.95 1.52 -1.71
CA VAL A 154 -12.22 0.26 -1.91
C VAL A 154 -13.22 -0.87 -2.07
N TYR A 155 -13.00 -1.74 -3.06
CA TYR A 155 -13.87 -2.86 -3.37
C TYR A 155 -13.13 -4.19 -3.34
N LEU A 156 -13.69 -5.14 -2.62
CA LEU A 156 -13.31 -6.55 -2.59
C LEU A 156 -14.12 -7.33 -3.62
N ALA A 157 -13.44 -8.10 -4.45
CA ALA A 157 -14.08 -9.10 -5.29
C ALA A 157 -14.19 -10.44 -4.54
N GLU A 158 -15.43 -10.88 -4.37
CA GLU A 158 -15.75 -12.16 -3.73
C GLU A 158 -17.07 -12.70 -4.28
N ASN A 159 -17.20 -14.04 -4.29
CA ASN A 159 -18.42 -14.73 -4.70
C ASN A 159 -18.98 -14.24 -6.05
N GLY A 160 -18.09 -13.90 -7.00
CA GLY A 160 -18.45 -13.49 -8.36
C GLY A 160 -18.97 -12.05 -8.51
N GLY A 161 -18.70 -11.16 -7.56
CA GLY A 161 -19.10 -9.74 -7.62
C GLY A 161 -18.30 -8.86 -6.66
N LEU A 162 -18.70 -7.59 -6.49
CA LEU A 162 -17.99 -6.61 -5.67
C LEU A 162 -18.72 -6.24 -4.39
N THR A 163 -17.97 -6.19 -3.29
CA THR A 163 -18.37 -5.61 -2.02
C THR A 163 -17.50 -4.37 -1.77
N ARG A 164 -18.11 -3.21 -1.53
CA ARG A 164 -17.39 -2.03 -1.03
C ARG A 164 -17.01 -2.30 0.42
N ILE A 165 -15.71 -2.25 0.71
CA ILE A 165 -15.11 -2.51 2.03
C ILE A 165 -14.51 -1.26 2.67
N MET A 166 -14.51 -0.13 1.96
CA MET A 166 -14.12 1.18 2.48
C MET A 166 -14.89 2.25 1.69
N SER A 167 -15.41 3.25 2.39
CA SER A 167 -15.90 4.47 1.76
C SER A 167 -15.69 5.68 2.69
N THR A 168 -15.03 6.71 2.19
CA THR A 168 -14.92 7.99 2.88
C THR A 168 -14.91 9.15 1.89
N VAL A 169 -15.22 10.35 2.35
CA VAL A 169 -15.20 11.59 1.57
C VAL A 169 -14.50 12.68 2.37
N ASP A 170 -13.40 13.21 1.83
CA ASP A 170 -12.58 14.21 2.51
C ASP A 170 -11.92 15.19 1.54
N GLN A 171 -11.35 16.28 2.08
CA GLN A 171 -10.42 17.15 1.35
C GLN A 171 -9.03 16.51 1.28
N VAL A 172 -8.91 15.52 0.39
CA VAL A 172 -7.73 14.67 0.23
C VAL A 172 -6.55 15.44 -0.35
N ILE A 173 -5.41 15.34 0.34
CA ILE A 173 -4.09 15.85 -0.08
C ILE A 173 -3.34 14.73 -0.83
N SER A 174 -3.25 13.55 -0.23
CA SER A 174 -2.68 12.35 -0.88
C SER A 174 -3.34 11.07 -0.38
N VAL A 175 -3.28 10.04 -1.23
CA VAL A 175 -3.57 8.65 -0.88
C VAL A 175 -2.31 7.84 -1.20
N GLU A 176 -1.81 7.12 -0.21
CA GLU A 176 -0.55 6.37 -0.26
C GLU A 176 -0.79 4.93 0.16
N LEU A 177 0.02 4.00 -0.35
CA LEU A 177 0.01 2.60 0.08
C LEU A 177 1.28 2.30 0.87
N ALA A 178 1.13 1.65 2.01
CA ALA A 178 2.24 1.16 2.82
C ALA A 178 1.97 -0.29 3.25
N GLY A 179 2.59 -1.24 2.56
CA GLY A 179 2.26 -2.65 2.76
C GLY A 179 0.81 -2.92 2.34
N ARG A 180 -0.05 -3.26 3.29
CA ARG A 180 -1.49 -3.49 3.09
C ARG A 180 -2.37 -2.34 3.59
N ASP A 181 -1.75 -1.27 4.10
CA ASP A 181 -2.47 -0.11 4.61
C ASP A 181 -2.67 0.92 3.51
N LEU A 182 -3.89 1.48 3.46
CA LEU A 182 -4.21 2.65 2.66
C LEU A 182 -4.14 3.88 3.57
N ILE A 183 -3.19 4.77 3.30
CA ILE A 183 -2.92 5.97 4.10
C ILE A 183 -3.52 7.17 3.39
N MET A 184 -4.48 7.84 4.04
CA MET A 184 -5.04 9.09 3.58
C MET A 184 -4.43 10.26 4.34
N ARG A 185 -3.95 11.25 3.61
CA ARG A 185 -3.62 12.57 4.15
C ARG A 185 -4.69 13.54 3.71
N VAL A 186 -5.32 14.19 4.67
CA VAL A 186 -6.44 15.11 4.42
C VAL A 186 -6.23 16.41 5.18
N SER A 187 -6.78 17.50 4.64
CA SER A 187 -6.76 18.79 5.33
C SER A 187 -7.54 18.71 6.64
N SER A 188 -7.02 19.29 7.73
CA SER A 188 -7.77 19.32 8.98
C SER A 188 -8.90 20.35 8.93
N ALA A 189 -10.14 19.88 9.06
CA ALA A 189 -11.29 20.74 9.20
C ALA A 189 -11.23 21.49 10.55
N GLY A 190 -11.21 22.81 10.51
CA GLY A 190 -11.29 23.66 11.72
C GLY A 190 -9.97 23.84 12.48
N ILE A 191 -8.87 23.20 12.07
CA ILE A 191 -7.55 23.37 12.70
C ILE A 191 -6.50 23.82 11.65
N PRO A 192 -6.41 25.13 11.37
CA PRO A 192 -5.44 25.65 10.39
C PRO A 192 -4.00 25.24 10.72
N GLY A 193 -3.25 24.81 9.70
CA GLY A 193 -1.87 24.35 9.85
C GLY A 193 -1.75 22.93 10.38
N TYR A 194 -2.79 22.11 10.23
CA TYR A 194 -2.78 20.69 10.54
C TYR A 194 -3.36 19.85 9.40
N GLU A 195 -2.91 18.61 9.33
CA GLU A 195 -3.45 17.55 8.47
C GLU A 195 -3.85 16.37 9.34
N TYR A 196 -4.88 15.63 8.94
CA TYR A 196 -5.10 14.28 9.45
C TYR A 196 -4.36 13.29 8.57
N ARG A 197 -3.72 12.31 9.21
CA ARG A 197 -3.14 11.15 8.55
C ARG A 197 -3.78 9.90 9.12
N THR A 198 -4.66 9.30 8.33
CA THR A 198 -5.41 8.10 8.73
C THR A 198 -4.90 6.90 7.94
N ALA A 199 -4.51 5.84 8.64
CA ALA A 199 -4.20 4.54 8.04
C ALA A 199 -5.44 3.65 8.14
N TRP A 200 -5.87 3.14 6.99
CA TRP A 200 -6.94 2.18 6.86
C TRP A 200 -6.34 0.80 6.62
N SER A 201 -6.74 -0.16 7.44
CA SER A 201 -6.25 -1.55 7.36
C SER A 201 -7.43 -2.51 7.34
N TRP A 202 -7.25 -3.64 6.64
CA TRP A 202 -8.24 -4.71 6.60
C TRP A 202 -8.42 -5.35 7.98
N ASP A 203 -9.68 -5.47 8.40
CA ASP A 203 -10.09 -6.25 9.56
C ASP A 203 -10.90 -7.48 9.11
N GLU A 204 -10.34 -8.67 9.34
CA GLU A 204 -10.95 -9.95 8.97
C GLU A 204 -12.28 -10.20 9.70
N GLN A 205 -12.46 -9.65 10.91
CA GLN A 205 -13.66 -9.92 11.71
C GLN A 205 -14.86 -9.08 11.23
N GLN A 206 -14.60 -7.82 10.87
CA GLN A 206 -15.59 -6.88 10.35
C GLN A 206 -15.77 -6.98 8.84
N HIS A 207 -14.90 -7.71 8.14
CA HIS A 207 -14.88 -7.77 6.68
C HIS A 207 -14.82 -6.37 6.03
N SER A 208 -14.13 -5.43 6.68
CA SER A 208 -14.05 -4.03 6.27
C SER A 208 -12.64 -3.47 6.48
N MET A 209 -12.29 -2.43 5.71
CA MET A 209 -11.17 -1.56 6.06
C MET A 209 -11.59 -0.67 7.22
N LEU A 210 -10.82 -0.65 8.31
CA LEU A 210 -11.05 0.19 9.48
C LEU A 210 -9.95 1.24 9.61
N PRO A 211 -10.25 2.43 10.14
CA PRO A 211 -9.22 3.41 10.48
C PRO A 211 -8.48 2.93 11.73
N THR A 212 -7.33 2.29 11.55
CA THR A 212 -6.55 1.67 12.64
C THR A 212 -5.58 2.63 13.30
N ARG A 213 -5.25 3.73 12.63
CA ARG A 213 -4.40 4.79 13.16
C ARG A 213 -4.84 6.14 12.61
N ASP A 214 -5.08 7.09 13.48
CA ASP A 214 -5.38 8.46 13.10
C ASP A 214 -4.44 9.44 13.82
N GLU A 215 -3.80 10.31 13.06
CA GLU A 215 -2.82 11.26 13.58
C GLU A 215 -3.15 12.68 13.14
N ILE A 216 -3.11 13.62 14.08
CA ILE A 216 -3.22 15.05 13.79
C ILE A 216 -1.80 15.62 13.69
N ILE A 217 -1.36 15.86 12.47
CA ILE A 217 0.00 16.30 12.18
C ILE A 217 0.02 17.80 11.97
N ARG A 218 0.84 18.52 12.74
CA ARG A 218 1.09 19.95 12.48
C ARG A 218 1.88 20.09 11.19
N VAL A 219 1.35 20.84 10.25
CA VAL A 219 2.03 21.21 9.01
C VAL A 219 2.41 22.68 9.04
N LYS A 220 3.61 22.97 8.55
CA LYS A 220 4.06 24.35 8.42
C LYS A 220 3.13 25.04 7.40
N PRO A 221 2.67 26.28 7.65
CA PRO A 221 1.97 27.03 6.62
C PRO A 221 2.80 27.02 5.34
N PRO A 222 2.19 26.97 4.14
CA PRO A 222 2.93 27.11 2.90
C PRO A 222 3.66 28.45 2.94
N GLY A 223 4.94 28.42 3.31
CA GLY A 223 5.78 29.59 3.32
C GLY A 223 6.13 29.92 1.88
N THR A 224 6.13 31.20 1.54
CA THR A 224 6.71 31.79 0.31
C THR A 224 8.24 31.62 0.27
N GLY A 225 8.74 30.40 0.50
CA GLY A 225 10.16 30.08 0.57
C GLY A 225 10.38 28.67 0.07
N ALA A 226 10.92 28.60 -1.16
CA ALA A 226 11.48 27.44 -1.86
C ALA A 226 10.69 26.13 -1.76
N ALA A 227 10.19 25.65 -2.90
CA ALA A 227 9.73 24.28 -3.07
C ALA A 227 10.62 23.31 -2.28
N SER A 228 10.03 22.56 -1.36
CA SER A 228 10.69 21.38 -0.78
C SER A 228 11.25 20.59 -1.96
N PRO A 229 12.55 20.25 -1.97
CA PRO A 229 13.09 19.47 -3.07
C PRO A 229 12.29 18.18 -3.14
N VAL A 230 11.61 17.99 -4.26
CA VAL A 230 11.06 16.69 -4.65
C VAL A 230 12.23 15.71 -4.47
N PRO A 231 12.13 14.71 -3.57
CA PRO A 231 13.16 13.68 -3.50
C PRO A 231 13.31 13.13 -4.91
N PRO A 232 14.54 13.13 -5.48
CA PRO A 232 14.72 12.69 -6.86
C PRO A 232 14.11 11.30 -6.99
N ALA A 233 13.29 11.12 -8.03
CA ALA A 233 12.79 9.80 -8.38
C ALA A 233 13.96 8.81 -8.33
N PRO A 234 13.81 7.64 -7.68
CA PRO A 234 14.87 6.65 -7.67
C PRO A 234 15.28 6.40 -9.12
N ARG A 235 16.54 6.70 -9.43
CA ARG A 235 17.08 6.38 -10.75
C ARG A 235 16.99 4.87 -10.86
N LEU A 236 16.12 4.39 -11.74
CA LEU A 236 16.18 3.01 -12.22
C LEU A 236 17.57 2.83 -12.81
N VAL A 237 18.45 2.18 -12.06
CA VAL A 237 19.67 1.63 -12.60
C VAL A 237 19.22 0.60 -13.62
N SER A 238 19.35 0.93 -14.90
CA SER A 238 19.23 -0.06 -15.96
C SER A 238 20.20 -1.19 -15.62
N PRO A 239 19.78 -2.46 -15.67
CA PRO A 239 20.70 -3.57 -15.45
C PRO A 239 21.84 -3.43 -16.44
N THR A 240 23.07 -3.37 -15.93
CA THR A 240 24.28 -3.46 -16.74
C THR A 240 24.17 -4.71 -17.60
N PRO A 241 24.30 -4.63 -18.94
CA PRO A 241 24.33 -5.82 -19.77
C PRO A 241 25.52 -6.67 -19.35
N THR A 242 25.23 -7.85 -18.81
CA THR A 242 26.21 -8.90 -18.56
C THR A 242 26.96 -9.16 -19.87
N PRO A 243 28.31 -9.13 -19.89
CA PRO A 243 29.05 -9.46 -21.10
C PRO A 243 28.73 -10.91 -21.48
N ALA A 244 28.31 -11.09 -22.73
CA ALA A 244 28.08 -12.40 -23.32
C ALA A 244 29.37 -13.22 -23.28
N SER A 245 29.40 -14.28 -22.46
CA SER A 245 30.42 -15.31 -22.54
C SER A 245 30.12 -16.19 -23.75
N THR A 246 30.87 -15.95 -24.83
CA THR A 246 30.90 -16.81 -26.01
C THR A 246 31.64 -18.12 -25.66
N SER A 247 30.89 -19.21 -25.75
CA SER A 247 31.31 -20.58 -26.13
C SER A 247 32.26 -21.37 -25.21
N GLY A 248 31.78 -22.54 -24.75
CA GLY A 248 32.64 -23.66 -24.41
C GLY A 248 32.00 -24.73 -23.53
N ALA A 249 31.77 -25.91 -24.13
CA ALA A 249 31.56 -27.24 -23.55
C ALA A 249 30.11 -27.69 -23.27
N VAL A 250 29.65 -28.57 -24.17
CA VAL A 250 28.48 -29.43 -24.07
C VAL A 250 28.72 -30.50 -22.97
N PRO A 251 27.84 -30.65 -21.97
CA PRO A 251 27.80 -31.86 -21.14
C PRO A 251 26.97 -32.96 -21.82
N PRO A 252 27.30 -34.25 -21.62
CA PRO A 252 26.61 -35.36 -22.26
C PRO A 252 25.17 -35.50 -21.75
N GLY A 253 24.26 -35.83 -22.67
CA GLY A 253 22.82 -35.95 -22.38
C GLY A 253 22.48 -37.10 -21.42
N PRO A 254 21.36 -36.98 -20.70
CA PRO A 254 20.89 -38.04 -19.80
C PRO A 254 20.37 -39.26 -20.56
N VAL A 255 20.64 -40.43 -19.98
CA VAL A 255 20.26 -41.77 -20.47
C VAL A 255 18.73 -41.94 -20.42
N PRO A 256 18.09 -42.60 -21.42
CA PRO A 256 16.65 -42.86 -21.38
C PRO A 256 16.28 -43.83 -20.27
N VAL A 257 15.30 -43.44 -19.44
CA VAL A 257 14.66 -44.33 -18.45
C VAL A 257 13.57 -45.15 -19.18
N PRO A 258 13.53 -46.49 -19.04
CA PRO A 258 12.52 -47.32 -19.67
C PRO A 258 11.12 -47.11 -19.05
N SER A 259 10.10 -47.08 -19.90
CA SER A 259 8.68 -47.00 -19.50
C SER A 259 8.25 -48.23 -18.67
N PRO A 260 7.47 -48.05 -17.60
CA PRO A 260 6.81 -49.18 -16.94
C PRO A 260 5.67 -49.72 -17.81
N ALA A 261 5.61 -51.04 -17.92
CA ALA A 261 4.57 -51.80 -18.61
C ALA A 261 3.20 -51.68 -17.90
N PRO A 262 2.07 -51.82 -18.63
CA PRO A 262 0.74 -51.78 -18.04
C PRO A 262 0.47 -53.02 -17.17
N LEU A 263 -0.06 -52.81 -15.97
CA LEU A 263 -0.57 -53.87 -15.10
C LEU A 263 -1.88 -54.41 -15.66
N SER A 264 -1.90 -55.71 -15.95
CA SER A 264 -3.11 -56.47 -16.29
C SER A 264 -4.06 -56.55 -15.10
N LEU A 265 -5.35 -56.29 -15.35
CA LEU A 265 -6.44 -56.62 -14.43
C LEU A 265 -6.52 -58.13 -14.20
N GLU A 266 -6.56 -58.54 -12.94
CA GLU A 266 -7.07 -59.85 -12.54
C GLU A 266 -8.58 -59.72 -12.19
N PRO A 267 -9.43 -60.72 -12.49
CA PRO A 267 -10.84 -60.72 -12.09
C PRO A 267 -10.98 -61.23 -10.64
N GLY A 268 -11.79 -60.54 -9.84
CA GLY A 268 -12.13 -60.97 -8.47
C GLY A 268 -13.10 -62.16 -8.42
N PRO A 269 -13.22 -62.82 -7.25
CA PRO A 269 -14.16 -63.91 -7.00
C PRO A 269 -15.61 -63.45 -6.87
#